data_AF-U9TIE6-F1
#
_entry.id   AF-U9TIE6-F1
#
_cell.length_a   1.000
_cell.length_b   1.000
_cell.length_c   1.000
_cell.angle_alpha   90.00
_cell.angle_beta   90.00
_cell.angle_gamma   90.00
#
_symmetry.space_group_name_H-M   'P 1'
#
loop_
_entity.id
_entity.type
_entity.pdbx_description
1 polymer ?
#
loop_
_entity_poly.entity_id
_entity_poly.type
_entity_poly.pdbx_seq_one_letter_code
_entity_poly.pdbx_strand_id
1 'polypeptide(L)'
;MSYIKIPSHLVPSDPQGSDLLALEREKATFNVKELTLALYGSKELEKDNRILKILENDPVFDKSNLYFMGRTELFENALRKDKRLVQLIK
;
A
#
# COMPACT_ATOMS: atom_id res chain seq x y z
N MET A 1 1.82 45.51 4.89
CA MET A 1 2.13 44.14 4.46
C MET A 1 1.25 43.82 3.25
N SER A 2 1.83 43.78 2.05
CA SER A 2 1.09 43.48 0.82
C SER A 2 1.01 41.97 0.63
N TYR A 3 -0.20 41.40 0.67
CA TYR A 3 -0.41 39.99 0.37
C TYR A 3 -0.24 39.74 -1.13
N ILE A 4 0.57 38.75 -1.49
CA ILE A 4 0.72 38.29 -2.88
C ILE A 4 -0.63 37.72 -3.31
N LYS A 5 -1.24 38.30 -4.36
CA LYS A 5 -2.45 37.76 -4.98
C LYS A 5 -2.07 36.57 -5.85
N ILE A 6 -2.54 35.37 -5.49
CA ILE A 6 -2.43 34.19 -6.35
C ILE A 6 -3.26 34.45 -7.63
N PRO A 7 -2.73 34.21 -8.83
CA PRO A 7 -3.47 34.42 -10.08
C PRO A 7 -4.73 33.55 -10.16
N SER A 8 -5.86 34.15 -10.54
CA SER A 8 -7.18 33.49 -10.58
C SER A 8 -7.39 32.54 -11.78
N HIS A 9 -6.40 32.38 -12.66
CA HIS A 9 -6.48 31.60 -13.90
C HIS A 9 -5.62 30.34 -13.87
N LEU A 10 -5.12 29.93 -12.70
CA LEU A 10 -4.40 28.68 -12.55
C LEU A 10 -5.38 27.51 -12.65
N VAL A 11 -5.11 26.60 -13.59
CA VAL A 11 -5.80 25.33 -13.73
C VAL A 11 -4.90 24.20 -13.21
N PRO A 12 -5.46 23.11 -12.65
CA PRO A 12 -4.68 21.92 -12.35
C PRO A 12 -3.90 21.45 -13.58
N SER A 13 -2.68 20.94 -13.36
CA SER A 13 -1.89 20.35 -14.43
C SER A 13 -2.47 18.98 -14.76
N ASP A 14 -3.29 18.92 -15.81
CA ASP A 14 -3.77 17.65 -16.36
C ASP A 14 -2.78 17.10 -17.41
N PRO A 15 -2.67 15.77 -17.55
CA PRO A 15 -3.34 14.72 -16.77
C PRO A 15 -2.71 14.51 -15.39
N GLN A 16 -3.54 14.21 -14.39
CA GLN A 16 -3.03 13.87 -13.06
C GLN A 16 -2.46 12.45 -13.04
N GLY A 17 -1.65 12.14 -12.01
CA GLY A 17 -0.98 10.84 -11.90
C GLY A 17 -1.94 9.63 -11.89
N SER A 18 -3.15 9.79 -11.32
CA SER A 18 -4.19 8.76 -11.37
C SER A 18 -4.68 8.48 -12.79
N ASP A 19 -4.81 9.54 -13.60
CA ASP A 19 -5.33 9.46 -14.96
C ASP A 19 -4.31 8.80 -15.87
N LEU A 20 -3.04 9.19 -15.73
CA LEU A 20 -1.91 8.54 -16.41
C LEU A 20 -1.83 7.04 -16.07
N LEU A 21 -1.98 6.68 -14.78
CA LEU A 21 -1.96 5.29 -14.35
C LEU A 21 -3.13 4.48 -14.92
N ALA A 22 -4.32 5.08 -15.03
CA ALA A 22 -5.48 4.44 -15.65
C ALA A 22 -5.23 4.19 -17.15
N LEU A 23 -4.74 5.20 -17.87
CA LEU A 23 -4.39 5.08 -19.29
C LEU A 23 -3.34 4.00 -19.54
N GLU A 24 -2.33 3.88 -18.69
CA GLU A 24 -1.31 2.82 -18.82
C GLU A 24 -1.89 1.41 -18.51
N ARG A 25 -2.82 1.29 -17.56
CA ARG A 25 -3.48 0.01 -17.26
C ARG A 25 -4.38 -0.46 -18.39
N GLU A 26 -5.03 0.45 -19.12
CA GLU A 26 -5.87 0.13 -20.28
C GLU A 26 -5.08 -0.45 -21.46
N LYS A 27 -3.80 -0.11 -21.58
CA LYS A 27 -2.93 -0.64 -22.64
C LYS A 27 -2.53 -2.10 -22.45
N ALA A 28 -2.85 -2.72 -21.31
CA ALA A 28 -2.48 -4.10 -21.04
C ALA A 28 -3.21 -5.06 -21.99
N THR A 29 -2.45 -5.77 -22.85
CA THR A 29 -3.00 -6.73 -23.83
C THR A 29 -3.14 -8.15 -23.28
N PHE A 30 -2.99 -8.33 -21.97
CA PHE A 30 -3.00 -9.63 -21.30
C PHE A 30 -3.73 -9.55 -19.96
N ASN A 31 -4.20 -10.70 -19.47
CA ASN A 31 -4.84 -10.78 -18.17
C ASN A 31 -3.77 -10.80 -17.06
N VAL A 32 -3.73 -9.75 -16.23
CA VAL A 32 -2.78 -9.63 -15.13
C VAL A 32 -2.89 -10.80 -14.15
N LYS A 33 -4.09 -11.31 -13.88
CA LYS A 33 -4.29 -12.44 -12.95
C LYS A 33 -3.69 -13.73 -13.48
N GLU A 34 -3.79 -13.97 -14.78
CA GLU A 34 -3.19 -15.14 -15.44
C GLU A 34 -1.67 -15.05 -15.44
N LEU A 35 -1.12 -13.85 -15.70
CA LEU A 35 0.32 -13.62 -15.60
C LEU A 35 0.82 -13.84 -14.16
N THR A 36 0.13 -13.30 -13.16
CA THR A 36 0.48 -13.52 -11.75
C THR A 36 0.44 -15.02 -11.41
N LEU A 37 -0.58 -15.74 -11.85
CA LEU A 37 -0.68 -17.19 -11.66
C LEU A 37 0.47 -17.94 -12.36
N ALA A 38 0.86 -17.54 -13.56
CA ALA A 38 1.95 -18.15 -14.31
C ALA A 38 3.33 -17.92 -13.65
N LEU A 39 3.54 -16.75 -13.03
CA LEU A 39 4.79 -16.40 -12.38
C LEU A 39 4.99 -17.09 -11.02
N TYR A 40 3.93 -17.15 -10.20
CA TYR A 40 4.03 -17.57 -8.79
C TYR A 40 3.42 -18.95 -8.51
N GLY A 41 2.54 -19.43 -9.39
CA GLY A 41 1.77 -20.65 -9.17
C GLY A 41 0.61 -20.46 -8.17
N SER A 42 -0.39 -21.32 -8.26
CA SER A 42 -1.62 -21.21 -7.46
C SER A 42 -1.39 -21.40 -5.97
N LYS A 43 -0.55 -22.38 -5.59
CA LYS A 43 -0.31 -22.75 -4.19
C LYS A 43 0.32 -21.62 -3.37
N GLU A 44 1.33 -20.96 -3.93
CA GLU A 44 2.00 -19.85 -3.23
C GLU A 44 1.08 -18.63 -3.15
N LEU A 45 0.35 -18.32 -4.22
CA LEU A 45 -0.63 -17.23 -4.22
C LEU A 45 -1.77 -17.45 -3.20
N GLU A 46 -2.28 -18.67 -3.07
CA GLU A 46 -3.32 -18.96 -2.08
C GLU A 46 -2.79 -18.76 -0.64
N LYS A 47 -1.57 -19.25 -0.38
CA LYS A 47 -0.90 -19.07 0.90
C LYS A 47 -0.68 -17.58 1.21
N ASP A 48 -0.15 -16.83 0.25
CA ASP A 48 0.16 -15.41 0.41
C ASP A 48 -1.12 -14.58 0.61
N ASN A 49 -2.19 -14.85 -0.16
CA ASN A 49 -3.48 -14.19 0.02
C ASN A 49 -4.10 -14.50 1.40
N ARG A 50 -3.96 -15.74 1.89
CA ARG A 50 -4.43 -16.11 3.23
C ARG A 50 -3.67 -15.35 4.31
N ILE A 51 -2.35 -15.26 4.20
CA ILE A 51 -1.51 -14.52 5.14
C ILE A 51 -1.84 -13.02 5.07
N LEU A 52 -1.91 -12.46 3.86
CA LEU A 52 -2.22 -11.04 3.63
C LEU A 52 -3.56 -10.67 4.28
N LYS A 53 -4.60 -11.49 4.11
CA LYS A 53 -5.90 -11.27 4.74
C LYS A 53 -5.80 -11.23 6.27
N ILE A 54 -4.98 -12.07 6.89
CA ILE A 54 -4.78 -12.04 8.34
C ILE A 54 -4.09 -10.73 8.75
N LEU A 55 -3.06 -10.31 8.01
CA LEU A 55 -2.29 -9.10 8.31
C LEU A 55 -3.11 -7.81 8.11
N GLU A 56 -3.91 -7.71 7.05
CA GLU A 56 -4.72 -6.53 6.74
C GLU A 56 -5.86 -6.30 7.75
N ASN A 57 -6.37 -7.38 8.35
CA ASN A 57 -7.48 -7.30 9.31
C ASN A 57 -7.01 -7.11 10.76
N ASP A 58 -5.71 -7.10 11.02
CA ASP A 58 -5.17 -6.96 12.37
C ASP A 58 -4.46 -5.60 12.52
N PRO A 59 -4.99 -4.71 13.38
CA PRO A 59 -4.51 -3.34 13.50
C PRO A 59 -3.06 -3.25 13.99
N VAL A 60 -2.52 -4.30 14.62
CA VAL A 60 -1.11 -4.34 15.02
C VAL A 60 -0.18 -4.25 13.82
N PHE A 61 -0.59 -4.74 12.64
CA PHE A 61 0.23 -4.69 11.43
C PHE A 61 0.00 -3.44 10.58
N ASP A 62 -0.88 -2.52 10.98
CA ASP A 62 -1.07 -1.25 10.28
C ASP A 62 0.26 -0.48 10.18
N LYS A 63 0.47 0.08 8.98
CA LYS A 63 1.68 0.82 8.61
C LYS A 63 1.42 2.30 8.37
N SER A 64 0.17 2.74 8.42
CA SER A 64 -0.26 4.11 8.09
C SER A 64 0.46 5.17 8.91
N ASN A 65 0.76 4.87 10.18
CA ASN A 65 1.41 5.80 11.11
C ASN A 65 2.94 5.69 11.20
N LEU A 66 3.60 4.80 10.43
CA LEU A 66 5.04 4.55 10.56
C LEU A 66 5.89 5.81 10.33
N TYR A 67 5.48 6.67 9.40
CA TYR A 67 6.22 7.89 9.05
C TYR A 67 6.24 8.94 10.18
N PHE A 68 5.34 8.83 11.15
CA PHE A 68 5.23 9.77 12.27
C PHE A 68 5.87 9.24 13.55
N MET A 69 6.33 7.99 13.56
CA MET A 69 6.88 7.35 14.75
C MET A 69 8.34 7.73 14.98
N GLY A 70 8.68 8.04 16.24
CA GLY A 70 10.05 8.17 16.71
C GLY A 70 10.77 6.82 16.82
N ARG A 71 12.10 6.83 17.01
CA ARG A 71 12.92 5.61 17.10
C ARG A 71 12.44 4.61 18.16
N THR A 72 12.09 5.10 19.36
CA THR A 72 11.60 4.24 20.46
C THR A 72 10.23 3.67 20.13
N GLU A 73 9.34 4.46 19.54
CA GLU A 73 8.01 4.01 19.14
C GLU A 73 8.08 2.95 18.03
N LEU A 74 9.00 3.09 17.08
CA LEU A 74 9.27 2.08 16.06
C LEU A 74 9.74 0.76 16.68
N PHE A 75 10.62 0.82 17.68
CA PHE A 75 11.09 -0.36 18.41
C PHE A 75 9.96 -1.07 19.14
N GLU A 76 9.14 -0.33 19.90
CA GLU A 76 7.97 -0.90 20.57
C GLU A 76 6.94 -1.46 19.59
N ASN A 77 6.71 -0.78 18.47
CA ASN A 77 5.78 -1.22 17.43
C ASN A 77 6.25 -2.53 16.79
N ALA A 78 7.57 -2.68 16.55
CA ALA A 78 8.15 -3.93 16.06
C ALA A 78 7.94 -5.07 17.07
N LEU A 79 8.23 -4.83 18.36
CA LEU A 79 8.00 -5.84 19.41
C LEU A 79 6.52 -6.25 19.53
N ARG A 80 5.59 -5.31 19.37
CA ARG A 80 4.15 -5.59 19.34
C ARG A 80 3.78 -6.49 18.16
N LYS A 81 4.31 -6.22 16.97
CA LYS A 81 4.12 -7.03 15.76
C LYS A 81 4.68 -8.44 15.92
N ASP A 82 5.89 -8.58 16.44
CA ASP A 82 6.53 -9.88 16.65
C ASP A 82 5.77 -10.72 17.67
N LYS A 83 5.36 -10.12 18.80
CA LYS A 83 4.50 -10.78 19.79
C LYS A 83 3.20 -11.26 19.15
N ARG A 84 2.57 -10.43 18.32
CA ARG A 84 1.31 -10.77 17.67
C ARG A 84 1.48 -11.89 16.65
N LEU A 85 2.58 -11.87 15.88
CA LEU A 85 2.92 -12.94 14.94
C LEU A 85 3.03 -14.29 15.66
N VAL A 86 3.72 -14.35 16.80
CA VAL A 86 3.82 -15.57 17.61
C VAL A 86 2.44 -16.05 18.11
N GLN A 87 1.55 -15.13 18.48
CA GLN A 87 0.18 -15.47 18.91
C GLN A 87 -0.71 -16.00 17.78
N LEU A 88 -0.42 -15.65 16.53
CA LEU A 88 -1.17 -16.12 15.36
C LEU A 88 -0.67 -17.47 14.83
N ILE A 89 0.59 -17.82 15.13
CA ILE A 89 1.23 -19.08 14.71
C ILE A 89 1.00 -20.21 15.73
N LYS A 90 0.90 -19.87 17.02
CA LYS A 90 0.59 -20.82 18.09
C LYS A 90 -0.90 -21.15 18.15
#